data_AF-A0AAV0NSN1-F1
#
_entry.id   AF-A0AAV0NSN1-F1
#
_cell.length_a   1.000
_cell.length_b   1.000
_cell.length_c   1.000
_cell.angle_alpha   90.00
_cell.angle_beta   90.00
_cell.angle_gamma   90.00
#
_symmetry.space_group_name_H-M   'P 1'
#
loop_
_entity.id
_entity.type
_entity.pdbx_description
1 polymer ?
#
loop_
_entity_poly.entity_id
_entity_poly.type
_entity_poly.pdbx_seq_one_letter_code
_entity_poly.pdbx_strand_id
1 'polypeptide(L)'
;MTNLRDAPSEPLKSAVFALGSFWRSEAVFGCLDSVVRTTVGYSGGSKPNPEYRSLADHAECVQVEYDPRLINYRQLLDVFWSSHDSRSGRRFVARECDSRTA
;
A
#
# COMPACT_ATOMS: atom_id res chain seq x y z
N MET A 1 38.32 -10.76 -3.60
CA MET A 1 37.08 -10.49 -4.38
C MET A 1 35.93 -10.44 -3.39
N THR A 2 35.64 -9.26 -2.85
CA THR A 2 34.55 -9.08 -1.88
C THR A 2 33.23 -9.25 -2.61
N ASN A 3 32.40 -10.21 -2.17
CA ASN A 3 31.10 -10.47 -2.78
C ASN A 3 30.25 -9.20 -2.73
N LEU A 4 29.79 -8.74 -3.89
CA LEU A 4 28.91 -7.58 -4.09
C LEU A 4 27.46 -7.79 -3.56
N ARG A 5 27.25 -8.75 -2.65
CA ARG A 5 25.91 -9.17 -2.16
C ARG A 5 25.57 -8.75 -0.73
N ASP A 6 26.50 -8.15 0.01
CA ASP A 6 26.29 -7.72 1.40
C ASP A 6 26.25 -6.18 1.53
N ALA A 7 25.60 -5.48 0.60
CA ALA A 7 25.14 -4.13 0.94
C ALA A 7 24.01 -4.30 1.97
N PRO A 8 23.99 -3.56 3.10
CA PRO A 8 22.83 -3.54 3.97
C PRO A 8 21.65 -2.95 3.18
N SER A 9 20.87 -3.83 2.55
CA SER A 9 19.56 -3.47 2.04
C SER A 9 18.66 -3.42 3.27
N GLU A 10 18.30 -2.21 3.69
CA GLU A 10 17.20 -2.04 4.64
C GLU A 10 16.02 -2.90 4.16
N PRO A 11 15.39 -3.68 5.05
CA PRO A 11 14.27 -4.51 4.65
C PRO A 11 13.20 -3.64 4.02
N LEU A 12 12.65 -4.10 2.89
CA LEU A 12 11.53 -3.43 2.24
C LEU A 12 10.40 -3.26 3.25
N LYS A 13 9.76 -2.09 3.22
CA LYS A 13 8.61 -1.80 4.07
C LYS A 13 7.33 -1.99 3.28
N SER A 14 6.28 -2.36 3.99
CA SER A 14 4.94 -2.50 3.42
C SER A 14 4.02 -1.44 3.99
N ALA A 15 3.16 -0.89 3.14
CA ALA A 15 2.06 -0.02 3.55
C ALA A 15 0.78 -0.43 2.83
N VAL A 16 -0.36 -0.38 3.53
CA VAL A 16 -1.68 -0.67 2.96
C VAL A 16 -2.47 0.61 2.88
N PHE A 17 -3.02 0.89 1.70
CA PHE A 17 -3.85 2.05 1.45
C PHE A 17 -5.23 1.63 0.92
N ALA A 18 -6.31 2.15 1.53
CA ALA A 18 -7.70 2.03 1.10
C ALA A 18 -8.24 3.41 0.69
N LEU A 19 -8.47 3.62 -0.60
CA LEU A 19 -8.74 4.93 -1.21
C LEU A 19 -9.92 4.90 -2.20
N GLY A 20 -10.71 3.83 -2.19
CA GLY A 20 -11.72 3.55 -3.20
C GLY A 20 -11.20 2.52 -4.20
N SER A 21 -11.45 2.72 -5.50
CA SER A 21 -11.16 1.67 -6.48
C SER A 21 -9.67 1.32 -6.55
N PHE A 22 -9.32 0.05 -6.28
CA PHE A 22 -7.91 -0.37 -6.24
C PHE A 22 -7.19 -0.19 -7.58
N TRP A 23 -7.90 -0.20 -8.73
CA TRP A 23 -7.29 0.01 -10.05
C TRP A 23 -6.60 1.36 -10.19
N ARG A 24 -7.24 2.42 -9.70
CA ARG A 24 -6.65 3.77 -9.73
C ARG A 24 -5.46 3.84 -8.78
N SER A 25 -5.66 3.31 -7.58
CA SER A 25 -4.67 3.26 -6.50
C SER A 25 -3.39 2.56 -6.93
N GLU A 26 -3.52 1.37 -7.51
CA GLU A 26 -2.41 0.57 -7.99
C GLU A 26 -1.65 1.28 -9.11
N ALA A 27 -2.36 1.90 -10.06
CA ALA A 27 -1.71 2.65 -11.14
C ALA A 27 -0.87 3.83 -10.61
N VAL A 28 -1.36 4.55 -9.60
CA VAL A 28 -0.64 5.68 -8.99
C VAL A 28 0.66 5.21 -8.32
N PHE A 29 0.59 4.15 -7.50
CA PHE A 29 1.78 3.65 -6.78
C PHE A 29 2.72 2.85 -7.68
N GLY A 30 2.19 2.11 -8.66
CA GLY A 30 2.99 1.28 -9.58
C GLY A 30 3.84 2.08 -10.55
N CYS A 31 3.59 3.39 -10.70
CA CYS A 31 4.41 4.31 -11.50
C CYS A 31 5.58 4.92 -10.71
N LEU A 32 5.74 4.61 -9.42
CA LEU A 32 6.83 5.13 -8.60
C LEU A 32 8.04 4.18 -8.68
N ASP A 33 9.19 4.67 -9.14
CA ASP A 33 10.44 3.89 -9.22
C ASP A 33 10.90 3.34 -7.85
N SER A 34 10.46 3.97 -6.77
CA SER A 34 10.76 3.58 -5.39
C SER A 34 9.89 2.43 -4.86
N VAL A 35 8.84 2.05 -5.60
CA VAL A 35 7.93 0.95 -5.26
C VAL A 35 8.39 -0.31 -5.96
N VAL A 36 8.60 -1.37 -5.19
CA VAL A 36 9.10 -2.66 -5.68
C VAL A 36 7.94 -3.55 -6.12
N ARG A 37 6.83 -3.51 -5.37
CA ARG A 37 5.66 -4.34 -5.66
C ARG A 37 4.39 -3.69 -5.15
N THR A 38 3.32 -3.84 -5.92
CA THR A 38 1.95 -3.54 -5.50
C THR A 38 1.13 -4.83 -5.47
N THR A 39 0.19 -4.92 -4.55
CA THR A 39 -0.77 -6.04 -4.47
C THR A 39 -2.13 -5.50 -4.08
N VAL A 40 -3.16 -5.85 -4.84
CA VAL A 40 -4.53 -5.41 -4.59
C VAL A 40 -5.32 -6.45 -3.81
N GLY A 41 -6.27 -6.01 -3.01
CA GLY A 41 -7.10 -6.91 -2.22
C GLY A 41 -8.20 -6.19 -1.45
N TYR A 42 -8.79 -6.90 -0.50
CA TYR A 42 -9.89 -6.41 0.33
C TYR A 42 -9.50 -6.50 1.81
N SER A 43 -9.77 -5.45 2.58
CA SER A 43 -9.45 -5.43 4.02
C SER A 43 -10.42 -4.56 4.81
N GLY A 44 -10.42 -4.73 6.14
CA GLY A 44 -11.20 -3.93 7.08
C GLY A 44 -12.64 -4.39 7.30
N GLY A 45 -13.10 -5.44 6.62
CA GLY A 45 -14.39 -6.07 6.84
C GLY A 45 -14.33 -7.28 7.78
N SER A 46 -15.50 -7.73 8.20
CA SER A 46 -15.71 -8.81 9.18
C SER A 46 -15.85 -10.18 8.53
N LYS A 47 -16.16 -10.22 7.22
CA LYS A 47 -16.36 -11.46 6.47
C LYS A 47 -15.01 -12.16 6.22
N PRO A 48 -14.82 -13.43 6.60
CA PRO A 48 -13.64 -14.19 6.19
C PRO A 48 -13.68 -14.49 4.69
N ASN A 49 -12.53 -14.44 4.02
CA ASN A 49 -12.37 -14.72 2.59
C ASN A 49 -13.35 -13.93 1.69
N PRO A 50 -13.26 -12.59 1.66
CA PRO A 50 -14.08 -11.79 0.76
C PRO A 50 -13.78 -12.12 -0.71
N GLU A 51 -14.82 -12.21 -1.51
CA GLU A 51 -14.74 -12.36 -2.95
C GLU A 51 -15.12 -11.05 -3.62
N TYR A 52 -14.62 -10.79 -4.82
CA TYR A 52 -14.92 -9.56 -5.56
C TYR A 52 -16.42 -9.28 -5.70
N ARG A 53 -17.23 -10.33 -5.90
CA ARG A 53 -18.70 -10.21 -6.04
C ARG A 53 -19.43 -10.07 -4.71
N SER A 54 -18.75 -10.27 -3.57
CA SER A 54 -19.36 -10.29 -2.23
C SER A 54 -18.38 -9.71 -1.20
N LEU A 55 -18.17 -8.40 -1.33
CA LEU A 55 -17.28 -7.56 -0.53
C LEU A 55 -17.81 -7.30 0.88
N ALA A 56 -19.14 -7.29 1.05
CA ALA A 56 -19.81 -6.91 2.30
C ALA A 56 -19.29 -5.56 2.85
N ASP A 57 -18.58 -5.59 3.98
CA ASP A 57 -18.02 -4.43 4.69
C ASP A 57 -16.53 -4.21 4.44
N HIS A 58 -15.91 -4.98 3.53
CA HIS A 58 -14.50 -4.78 3.17
C HIS A 58 -14.31 -3.57 2.27
N ALA A 59 -13.20 -2.87 2.48
CA ALA A 59 -12.71 -1.84 1.59
C ALA A 59 -11.73 -2.42 0.56
N GLU A 60 -11.77 -1.88 -0.65
CA GLU A 60 -10.73 -2.10 -1.65
C GLU A 60 -9.41 -1.44 -1.21
N CYS A 61 -8.34 -2.22 -1.22
CA CYS A 61 -7.04 -1.84 -0.68
C CYS A 61 -5.90 -2.20 -1.66
N VAL A 62 -4.82 -1.43 -1.57
CA VAL A 62 -3.53 -1.72 -2.23
C VAL A 62 -2.45 -1.80 -1.17
N GLN A 63 -1.74 -2.92 -1.12
CA GLN A 63 -0.49 -3.07 -0.40
C GLN A 63 0.66 -2.64 -1.31
N VAL A 64 1.51 -1.77 -0.81
CA VAL A 64 2.68 -1.20 -1.48
C VAL A 64 3.92 -1.62 -0.71
N GLU A 65 4.80 -2.35 -1.37
CA GLU A 65 6.14 -2.66 -0.89
C GLU A 65 7.14 -1.70 -1.50
N TYR A 66 7.88 -0.98 -0.65
CA TYR A 66 8.73 0.12 -1.07
C TYR A 66 10.09 0.10 -0.36
N ASP A 67 11.09 0.69 -1.01
CA ASP A 67 12.41 0.87 -0.41
C ASP A 67 12.43 2.13 0.46
N PRO A 68 12.56 2.01 1.81
CA PRO A 68 12.55 3.16 2.71
C PRO A 68 13.72 4.12 2.51
N ARG A 69 14.76 3.72 1.77
CA ARG A 69 15.92 4.56 1.42
C ARG A 69 15.62 5.52 0.27
N LEU A 70 14.64 5.18 -0.58
CA LEU A 70 14.26 5.96 -1.75
C LEU A 70 13.01 6.81 -1.48
N ILE A 71 12.04 6.24 -0.76
CA ILE A 71 10.79 6.92 -0.39
C ILE A 71 10.41 6.54 1.04
N ASN A 72 9.93 7.50 1.82
CA ASN A 72 9.39 7.20 3.15
C ASN A 72 7.85 7.15 3.15
N TYR A 73 7.28 6.56 4.19
CA TYR A 73 5.83 6.45 4.35
C TYR A 73 5.08 7.78 4.23
N ARG A 74 5.67 8.88 4.72
CA ARG A 74 5.04 10.21 4.65
C ARG A 74 4.93 10.70 3.20
N GLN A 75 5.94 10.46 2.38
CA GLN A 75 5.88 10.79 0.95
C GLN A 75 4.83 9.94 0.22
N LEU A 76 4.69 8.66 0.58
CA LEU A 76 3.59 7.83 0.06
C LEU A 76 2.22 8.35 0.50
N LEU A 77 2.09 8.86 1.73
CA LEU A 77 0.89 9.55 2.19
C LEU A 77 0.62 10.84 1.40
N ASP A 78 1.64 11.61 1.05
CA ASP A 78 1.47 12.83 0.25
C ASP A 78 0.95 12.50 -1.15
N VAL A 79 1.52 11.47 -1.80
CA VAL A 79 1.01 10.93 -3.07
C VAL A 79 -0.45 10.50 -2.89
N PHE A 80 -0.75 9.75 -1.84
CA PHE A 80 -2.09 9.31 -1.50
C PHE A 80 -3.06 10.49 -1.33
N TRP A 81 -2.73 11.56 -0.61
CA TRP A 81 -3.67 12.67 -0.43
C TRP A 81 -3.80 13.53 -1.68
N SER A 82 -2.77 13.60 -2.52
CA SER A 82 -2.80 14.35 -3.77
C SER A 82 -3.66 13.69 -4.86
N SER A 83 -3.84 12.37 -4.82
CA SER A 83 -4.52 11.62 -5.90
C SER A 83 -6.04 11.49 -5.71
N HIS A 84 -6.64 12.02 -4.64
CA HIS A 84 -8.09 11.93 -4.40
C HIS A 84 -8.70 13.19 -3.77
N ASP A 85 -9.98 13.44 -4.06
CA ASP A 85 -10.77 14.41 -3.31
C ASP A 85 -11.27 13.79 -1.99
N SER A 86 -10.68 14.25 -0.89
CA SER A 86 -10.98 13.82 0.49
C SER A 86 -12.40 14.18 0.95
N ARG A 87 -13.17 14.94 0.16
CA ARG A 87 -14.55 15.33 0.47
C ARG A 87 -15.61 14.25 0.25
N SER A 88 -15.22 13.08 -0.25
CA SER A 88 -16.18 12.09 -0.76
C SER A 88 -16.96 11.29 0.29
N GLY A 89 -16.84 11.58 1.60
CA GLY A 89 -17.51 10.78 2.66
C GLY A 89 -17.09 9.31 2.71
N ARG A 90 -16.02 8.94 1.99
CA ARG A 90 -15.46 7.59 1.92
C ARG A 90 -14.49 7.38 3.08
N ARG A 91 -14.42 6.14 3.57
CA ARG A 91 -13.48 5.77 4.62
C ARG A 91 -12.10 5.51 4.00
N PHE A 92 -11.22 6.49 4.14
CA PHE A 92 -9.82 6.41 3.73
C PHE A 92 -8.99 5.78 4.85
N VAL A 93 -8.17 4.77 4.54
CA VAL A 93 -7.29 4.12 5.52
C VAL A 93 -5.88 4.03 4.93
N ALA A 94 -4.88 4.43 5.69
CA ALA A 94 -3.48 4.24 5.34
C ALA A 94 -2.75 3.71 6.58
N ARG A 95 -2.08 2.56 6.45
CA ARG A 95 -1.34 1.92 7.54
C ARG A 95 0.00 1.41 7.03
N GLU A 96 1.09 1.80 7.68
CA GLU A 96 2.37 1.14 7.53
C GLU A 96 2.37 -0.17 8.33
N CYS A 97 2.77 -1.27 7.69
CA CYS A 97 2.97 -2.56 8.34
C CYS A 97 4.41 -2.59 8.88
N ASP A 98 4.55 -2.54 10.21
CA ASP A 98 5.83 -2.86 10.84
C ASP A 98 5.98 -4.39 10.86
N SER A 99 7.12 -4.88 10.42
CA SER A 99 7.59 -6.28 10.59
C SER A 99 7.48 -6.82 12.03
N ARG A 100 7.24 -5.95 13.02
CA ARG A 100 7.07 -6.28 14.45
C ARG A 100 5.62 -6.52 14.87
N THR A 101 4.64 -6.44 13.98
CA THR A 101 3.23 -6.69 14.34
C THR A 101 2.57 -7.57 13.30
N ALA A 102 2.88 -8.88 13.40
CA ALA A 102 2.03 -9.96 12.92
C ALA A 102 1.08 -10.39 14.05
#